data_AF-A0A831TZU3-F1
#
_entry.id   AF-A0A831TZU3-F1
#
_cell.length_a   1.000
_cell.length_b   1.000
_cell.length_c   1.000
_cell.angle_alpha   90.00
_cell.angle_beta   90.00
_cell.angle_gamma   90.00
#
_symmetry.space_group_name_H-M   'P 1'
#
loop_
_entity.id
_entity.type
_entity.pdbx_description
1 polymer ?
#
loop_
_entity_poly.entity_id
_entity_poly.type
_entity_poly.pdbx_seq_one_letter_code
_entity_poly.pdbx_strand_id
1 'polypeptide(L)'
;MLMQRYGLSELDVREGEVRMLLRTPSGEETAIAPGSARPAPGEAHAPLPPERQHTLVAPLTGTFYRSASPEAPPFVEVGSHVEPGQTVGLIEAMKLFSEVPADCAGTVHAILVQNGSLVQQGEPLMVLLLPES
;
A
#
# COMPACT_ATOMS: atom_id res chain seq x y z
N MET A 1 34.71 -19.40 20.92
CA MET A 1 33.54 -19.14 21.80
C MET A 1 33.65 -17.73 22.35
N LEU A 2 33.07 -16.72 21.68
CA LEU A 2 32.73 -15.44 22.31
C LEU A 2 31.62 -14.75 21.50
N MET A 3 30.55 -14.44 22.21
CA MET A 3 29.25 -13.95 21.75
C MET A 3 29.23 -12.42 21.50
N GLN A 4 28.46 -12.02 20.49
CA GLN A 4 27.57 -10.84 20.41
C GLN A 4 28.19 -9.43 20.53
N ARG A 5 27.97 -8.60 19.50
CA ARG A 5 27.45 -7.22 19.66
C ARG A 5 26.97 -6.67 18.31
N TYR A 6 25.66 -6.78 18.09
CA TYR A 6 24.93 -6.01 17.10
C TYR A 6 25.01 -4.53 17.48
N GLY A 7 25.75 -3.75 16.68
CA GLY A 7 25.78 -2.30 16.77
C GLY A 7 24.56 -1.70 16.10
N LEU A 8 23.44 -1.66 16.82
CA LEU A 8 22.28 -0.86 16.44
C LEU A 8 22.66 0.61 16.69
N SER A 9 22.87 1.37 15.61
CA SER A 9 23.00 2.83 15.70
C SER A 9 21.62 3.45 15.58
N GLU A 10 21.27 4.12 16.67
CA GLU A 10 20.09 4.95 16.93
C GLU A 10 19.74 5.87 15.73
N LEU A 11 18.50 5.79 15.25
CA LEU A 11 17.96 6.68 14.22
C LEU A 11 17.20 7.81 14.91
N ASP A 12 17.82 9.00 14.94
CA ASP A 12 17.21 10.26 15.36
C ASP A 12 16.16 10.68 14.31
N VAL A 13 14.88 10.44 14.60
CA VAL A 13 13.77 10.91 13.75
C VAL A 13 13.38 12.31 14.22
N ARG A 14 13.84 13.31 13.46
CA ARG A 14 13.45 14.71 13.63
C ARG A 14 12.05 14.89 13.03
N GLU A 15 11.06 15.06 13.91
CA GLU A 15 9.67 15.36 13.55
C GLU A 15 9.59 16.70 12.79
N GLY A 16 9.48 16.60 11.46
CA GLY A 16 9.20 17.73 10.57
C GLY A 16 7.69 17.94 10.44
N GLU A 17 7.23 19.03 11.05
CA GLU A 17 5.89 19.61 11.08
C GLU A 17 5.04 19.38 9.80
N VAL A 18 4.12 18.41 9.83
CA VAL A 18 3.09 18.24 8.80
C VAL A 18 1.94 19.20 9.09
N ARG A 19 1.87 20.31 8.36
CA ARG A 19 0.79 21.30 8.46
C ARG A 19 -0.43 20.81 7.67
N MET A 20 -1.37 20.16 8.36
CA MET A 20 -2.66 19.75 7.80
C MET A 20 -3.66 20.91 7.87
N LEU A 21 -3.99 21.51 6.71
CA LEU A 21 -4.99 22.57 6.60
C LEU A 21 -6.38 21.94 6.51
N LEU A 22 -7.10 21.87 7.63
CA LEU A 22 -8.53 21.55 7.66
C LEU A 22 -9.34 22.75 7.16
N ARG A 23 -10.01 22.61 6.00
CA ARG A 23 -11.04 23.54 5.56
C ARG A 23 -12.39 23.09 6.13
N THR A 24 -12.95 23.87 7.04
CA THR A 24 -14.35 23.74 7.48
C THR A 24 -15.28 24.25 6.37
N PRO A 25 -16.27 23.47 5.89
CA PRO A 25 -17.33 24.06 5.10
C PRO A 25 -18.29 24.81 6.04
N SER A 26 -18.21 26.13 6.05
CA SER A 26 -19.32 26.97 6.51
C SER A 26 -20.51 26.72 5.58
N GLY A 27 -21.64 26.35 6.18
CA GLY A 27 -22.92 26.25 5.49
C GLY A 27 -23.57 27.62 5.28
N GLU A 28 -24.26 27.73 4.14
CA GLU A 28 -25.49 28.46 3.75
C GLU A 28 -25.39 28.63 2.22
N GLU A 29 -26.36 28.46 1.31
CA GLU A 29 -27.78 28.13 1.32
C GLU A 29 -28.14 27.81 -0.16
N THR A 30 -29.00 26.80 -0.41
CA THR A 30 -29.95 26.79 -1.54
C THR A 30 -30.91 25.61 -1.43
N ALA A 31 -32.19 25.95 -1.36
CA ALA A 31 -33.35 25.06 -1.43
C ALA A 31 -33.57 24.53 -2.86
N ILE A 32 -34.04 23.28 -3.03
CA ILE A 32 -35.42 22.86 -3.38
C ILE A 32 -35.50 21.40 -3.88
N ALA A 33 -36.64 20.78 -3.55
CA ALA A 33 -37.37 19.68 -4.20
C ALA A 33 -36.98 18.20 -3.88
N PRO A 34 -37.95 17.36 -3.48
CA PRO A 34 -37.76 15.92 -3.33
C PRO A 34 -37.99 15.23 -4.69
N GLY A 35 -36.97 14.54 -5.18
CA GLY A 35 -37.06 13.70 -6.37
C GLY A 35 -36.44 12.34 -6.10
N SER A 36 -37.27 11.32 -5.97
CA SER A 36 -36.88 9.91 -5.87
C SER A 36 -35.88 9.51 -6.95
N ALA A 37 -34.71 9.02 -6.55
CA ALA A 37 -33.87 8.16 -7.37
C ALA A 37 -33.10 7.18 -6.46
N ARG A 38 -33.65 5.96 -6.39
CA ARG A 38 -33.02 4.64 -6.21
C ARG A 38 -31.53 4.63 -5.77
N PRO A 39 -31.17 3.95 -4.66
CA PRO A 39 -29.76 3.79 -4.31
C PRO A 39 -29.08 2.87 -5.34
N ALA A 40 -28.05 3.38 -6.00
CA ALA A 40 -26.98 2.55 -6.54
C ALA A 40 -26.13 2.07 -5.35
N PRO A 41 -25.72 0.80 -5.28
CA PRO A 41 -24.77 0.35 -4.28
C PRO A 41 -23.40 0.93 -4.67
N GLY A 42 -23.08 2.10 -4.12
CA GLY A 42 -21.69 2.52 -3.94
C GLY A 42 -21.15 1.64 -2.83
N GLU A 43 -20.30 0.69 -3.19
CA GLU A 43 -19.59 -0.21 -2.31
C GLU A 43 -18.94 0.62 -1.20
N ALA A 44 -19.59 0.62 -0.04
CA ALA A 44 -19.06 1.24 1.15
C ALA A 44 -17.86 0.38 1.55
N HIS A 45 -16.67 0.94 1.39
CA HIS A 45 -15.46 0.41 2.01
C HIS A 45 -15.67 0.52 3.52
N ALA A 46 -16.29 -0.50 4.10
CA ALA A 46 -16.43 -0.62 5.53
C ALA A 46 -15.01 -0.59 6.12
N PRO A 47 -14.78 0.14 7.22
CA PRO A 47 -13.50 0.09 7.92
C PRO A 47 -13.25 -1.37 8.33
N LEU A 48 -12.35 -2.02 7.61
CA LEU A 48 -11.97 -3.39 7.91
C LEU A 48 -11.20 -3.35 9.23
N PRO A 49 -11.51 -4.24 10.17
CA PRO A 49 -10.85 -4.23 11.46
C PRO A 49 -9.34 -4.45 11.26
N PRO A 50 -8.48 -3.71 12.01
CA PRO A 50 -7.03 -3.67 11.79
C PRO A 50 -6.36 -5.05 11.93
N GLU A 51 -7.02 -5.98 12.61
CA GLU A 51 -6.60 -7.38 12.76
C GLU A 51 -6.62 -8.21 11.47
N ARG A 52 -7.21 -7.69 10.37
CA ARG A 52 -7.26 -8.37 9.06
C ARG A 52 -6.32 -7.77 8.02
N GLN A 53 -5.50 -6.80 8.40
CA GLN A 53 -4.55 -6.17 7.49
C GLN A 53 -3.18 -6.84 7.59
N HIS A 54 -2.60 -7.18 6.45
CA HIS A 54 -1.24 -7.67 6.32
C HIS A 54 -0.42 -6.68 5.49
N THR A 55 0.70 -6.20 6.02
CA THR A 55 1.59 -5.28 5.29
C THR A 55 2.67 -6.07 4.58
N LEU A 56 2.62 -6.06 3.26
CA LEU A 56 3.66 -6.62 2.42
C LEU A 56 4.83 -5.62 2.33
N VAL A 57 6.03 -6.08 2.66
CA VAL A 57 7.25 -5.27 2.71
C VAL A 57 8.23 -5.62 1.60
N ALA A 58 9.14 -4.70 1.28
CA ALA A 58 10.16 -4.90 0.28
C ALA A 58 11.18 -5.97 0.72
N PRO A 59 11.41 -7.04 -0.06
CA PRO A 59 12.38 -8.08 0.28
C PRO A 59 13.84 -7.61 0.13
N LEU A 60 14.08 -6.55 -0.65
CA LEU A 60 15.41 -6.02 -0.94
C LEU A 60 15.35 -4.52 -1.23
N THR A 61 16.50 -3.85 -1.11
CA THR A 61 16.65 -2.42 -1.44
C THR A 61 16.82 -2.24 -2.95
N GLY A 62 16.03 -1.35 -3.56
CA GLY A 62 16.11 -1.08 -4.99
C GLY A 62 14.96 -0.17 -5.46
N THR A 63 14.74 -0.10 -6.77
CA THR A 63 13.64 0.67 -7.35
C THR A 63 12.43 -0.24 -7.56
N PHE A 64 11.29 0.11 -6.94
CA PHE A 64 10.05 -0.66 -7.07
C PHE A 64 9.29 -0.29 -8.35
N TYR A 65 8.86 -1.31 -9.10
CA TYR A 65 8.04 -1.17 -10.29
C TYR A 65 6.76 -1.99 -10.17
N ARG A 66 5.65 -1.40 -10.60
CA ARG A 66 4.33 -2.01 -10.57
C ARG A 66 4.01 -2.84 -11.81
N SER A 67 4.82 -2.75 -12.86
CA SER A 67 4.64 -3.44 -14.15
C SER A 67 5.94 -4.08 -14.60
N ALA A 68 5.85 -5.12 -15.43
CA ALA A 68 7.03 -5.78 -16.03
C ALA A 68 7.81 -4.88 -17.00
N SER A 69 7.14 -3.86 -17.55
CA SER A 69 7.70 -2.89 -18.49
C SER A 69 6.83 -1.62 -18.47
N PRO A 70 7.31 -0.46 -18.96
CA PRO A 70 6.55 0.80 -18.95
C PRO A 70 5.21 0.74 -19.70
N GLU A 71 5.10 -0.13 -20.71
CA GLU A 71 3.88 -0.30 -21.52
C GLU A 71 2.99 -1.45 -21.03
N ALA A 72 3.47 -2.24 -20.06
CA ALA A 72 2.74 -3.38 -19.53
C ALA A 72 1.75 -2.94 -18.43
N PRO A 73 0.59 -3.61 -18.31
CA PRO A 73 -0.32 -3.38 -17.20
C PRO A 73 0.37 -3.68 -15.86
N PRO A 74 -0.10 -3.07 -14.76
CA PRO A 74 0.41 -3.38 -13.45
C PRO A 74 0.12 -4.85 -13.09
N PHE A 75 1.00 -5.46 -12.31
CA PHE A 75 0.78 -6.82 -11.79
C PHE A 75 -0.47 -6.88 -10.91
N VAL A 76 -0.69 -5.83 -10.10
CA VAL A 76 -1.84 -5.70 -9.21
C VAL A 76 -2.31 -4.25 -9.09
N GLU A 77 -3.61 -4.11 -8.82
CA GLU A 77 -4.27 -2.84 -8.51
C GLU A 77 -5.02 -2.94 -7.18
N VAL A 78 -5.41 -1.80 -6.61
CA VAL A 78 -6.27 -1.80 -5.42
C VAL A 78 -7.58 -2.52 -5.77
N GLY A 79 -7.99 -3.46 -4.91
CA GLY A 79 -9.11 -4.36 -5.14
C GLY A 79 -8.73 -5.68 -5.84
N SER A 80 -7.50 -5.83 -6.33
CA SER A 80 -7.03 -7.10 -6.90
C SER A 80 -6.84 -8.15 -5.80
N HIS A 81 -7.30 -9.38 -6.06
CA HIS A 81 -6.98 -10.53 -5.22
C HIS A 81 -5.61 -11.10 -5.60
N VAL A 82 -4.82 -11.50 -4.59
CA VAL A 82 -3.50 -12.10 -4.74
C VAL A 82 -3.44 -13.42 -3.99
N GLU A 83 -2.70 -14.37 -4.55
CA GLU A 83 -2.39 -15.66 -3.94
C GLU A 83 -0.94 -15.71 -3.42
N PRO A 84 -0.61 -16.58 -2.45
CA PRO A 84 0.77 -16.75 -2.00
C PRO A 84 1.67 -17.14 -3.17
N GLY A 85 2.79 -16.44 -3.33
CA GLY A 85 3.73 -16.60 -4.43
C GLY A 85 3.39 -15.80 -5.70
N GLN A 86 2.21 -15.17 -5.78
CA GLN A 86 1.85 -14.33 -6.92
C GLN A 86 2.72 -13.06 -6.96
N THR A 87 3.32 -12.77 -8.12
CA THR A 87 4.12 -11.56 -8.31
C THR A 87 3.24 -10.31 -8.23
N VAL A 88 3.56 -9.40 -7.32
CA VAL A 88 2.84 -8.12 -7.13
C VAL A 88 3.62 -6.90 -7.64
N GLY A 89 4.89 -7.09 -8.01
CA GLY A 89 5.77 -6.06 -8.51
C GLY A 89 7.18 -6.57 -8.76
N LEU A 90 8.04 -5.67 -9.21
CA LEU A 90 9.47 -5.92 -9.40
C LEU A 90 10.27 -4.95 -8.55
N ILE A 91 11.45 -5.37 -8.10
CA ILE A 91 12.47 -4.47 -7.56
C ILE A 91 13.72 -4.58 -8.41
N GLU A 92 14.19 -3.45 -8.92
CA GLU A 92 15.46 -3.33 -9.63
C GLU A 92 16.59 -3.00 -8.65
N ALA A 93 17.56 -3.90 -8.55
CA ALA A 93 18.79 -3.70 -7.80
C ALA A 93 19.99 -4.03 -8.68
N MET A 94 20.90 -3.07 -8.90
CA MET A 94 22.11 -3.26 -9.72
C MET A 94 21.82 -3.85 -11.12
N LYS A 95 20.77 -3.36 -11.80
CA LYS A 95 20.27 -3.84 -13.12
C LYS A 95 19.67 -5.25 -13.12
N LEU A 96 19.47 -5.86 -11.94
CA LEU A 96 18.74 -7.11 -11.80
C LEU A 96 17.30 -6.80 -11.37
N PHE A 97 16.34 -7.27 -12.15
CA PHE A 97 14.92 -7.21 -11.79
C PHE A 97 14.56 -8.48 -11.01
N SER A 98 14.15 -8.31 -9.76
CA SER A 98 13.71 -9.39 -8.88
C SER A 98 12.22 -9.27 -8.65
N GLU A 99 11.51 -10.40 -8.72
CA GLU A 99 10.08 -10.46 -8.45
C GLU A 99 9.80 -10.26 -6.96
N VAL A 100 8.70 -9.56 -6.67
CA VAL A 100 8.15 -9.43 -5.32
C VAL A 100 6.94 -10.35 -5.24
N PRO A 101 7.05 -11.54 -4.63
CA PRO A 101 5.91 -12.42 -4.42
C PRO A 101 5.06 -11.94 -3.23
N ALA A 102 3.75 -12.14 -3.32
CA ALA A 102 2.86 -12.08 -2.16
C ALA A 102 3.19 -13.24 -1.19
N ASP A 103 3.23 -12.97 0.10
CA ASP A 103 3.52 -13.97 1.14
C ASP A 103 2.25 -14.66 1.67
N CYS A 104 1.08 -14.04 1.48
CA CYS A 104 -0.22 -14.54 1.88
C CYS A 104 -1.30 -14.27 0.83
N ALA A 105 -2.44 -14.96 0.95
CA ALA A 105 -3.62 -14.68 0.14
C ALA A 105 -4.36 -13.46 0.69
N GLY A 106 -4.86 -12.60 -0.19
CA GLY A 106 -5.64 -11.44 0.23
C GLY A 106 -6.01 -10.50 -0.91
N THR A 107 -6.72 -9.43 -0.58
CA THR A 107 -7.08 -8.37 -1.53
C THR A 107 -6.21 -7.14 -1.31
N VAL A 108 -5.63 -6.56 -2.35
CA VAL A 108 -4.83 -5.33 -2.27
C VAL A 108 -5.73 -4.18 -1.79
N HIS A 109 -5.55 -3.76 -0.55
CA HIS A 109 -6.32 -2.69 0.07
C HIS A 109 -5.73 -1.31 -0.24
N ALA A 110 -4.39 -1.20 -0.21
CA ALA A 110 -3.68 0.03 -0.49
C ALA A 110 -2.28 -0.27 -1.04
N ILE A 111 -1.79 0.58 -1.94
CA ILE A 111 -0.40 0.57 -2.41
C ILE A 111 0.28 1.80 -1.82
N LEU A 112 1.33 1.59 -1.04
CA LEU A 112 1.98 2.62 -0.22
C LEU A 112 3.15 3.29 -0.95
N VAL A 113 3.63 2.67 -2.02
CA VAL A 113 4.81 3.12 -2.79
C VAL A 113 4.42 3.45 -4.22
N GLN A 114 5.02 4.50 -4.77
CA GLN A 114 4.81 4.90 -6.17
C GLN A 114 5.66 4.06 -7.12
N ASN A 115 5.21 3.92 -8.37
CA ASN A 115 5.99 3.25 -9.40
C ASN A 115 7.27 4.03 -9.71
N GLY A 116 8.42 3.34 -9.73
CA GLY A 116 9.72 3.94 -9.96
C GLY A 116 10.35 4.58 -8.71
N SER A 117 9.79 4.38 -7.53
CA SER A 117 10.35 4.87 -6.27
C SER A 117 11.43 3.95 -5.72
N LEU A 118 12.44 4.55 -5.09
CA LEU A 118 13.44 3.81 -4.32
C LEU A 118 12.81 3.32 -3.01
N VAL A 119 13.00 2.03 -2.71
CA VAL A 119 12.53 1.38 -1.48
C VAL A 119 13.70 0.69 -0.78
N GLN A 120 13.62 0.60 0.54
CA GLN A 120 14.59 -0.12 1.37
C GLN A 120 14.06 -1.50 1.77
N GLN A 121 14.94 -2.46 2.05
CA GLN A 121 14.54 -3.74 2.61
C GLN A 121 13.70 -3.53 3.89
N GLY A 122 12.52 -4.17 3.95
CA GLY A 122 11.57 -4.03 5.05
C GLY A 122 10.63 -2.83 4.94
N GLU A 123 10.78 -1.97 3.93
CA GLU A 123 9.88 -0.85 3.69
C GLU A 123 8.50 -1.33 3.24
N PRO A 124 7.39 -0.80 3.81
CA PRO A 124 6.04 -1.17 3.41
C PRO A 124 5.76 -0.84 1.93
N LEU A 125 5.38 -1.85 1.15
CA LEU A 125 5.01 -1.67 -0.27
C LEU A 125 3.50 -1.52 -0.45
N MET A 126 2.72 -2.39 0.21
CA MET A 126 1.27 -2.43 0.08
C MET A 126 0.62 -3.11 1.28
N VAL A 127 -0.68 -2.87 1.46
CA VAL A 127 -1.53 -3.49 2.48
C VAL A 127 -2.46 -4.47 1.79
N LEU A 128 -2.44 -5.71 2.24
CA LEU A 128 -3.37 -6.77 1.87
C LEU A 128 -4.45 -6.91 2.94
N LEU A 129 -5.68 -7.11 2.51
CA LEU A 129 -6.79 -7.52 3.35
C LEU A 129 -6.90 -9.05 3.30
N LEU A 130 -6.75 -9.70 4.45
CA LEU A 130 -6.88 -11.15 4.56
C LEU A 130 -8.35 -11.57 4.37
N PRO A 131 -8.61 -12.71 3.69
CA PRO A 131 -9.97 -13.22 3.52
C PRO A 131 -10.61 -13.58 4.86
N GLU A 132 -11.94 -13.46 4.96
CA GLU A 132 -12.68 -13.99 6.10
C GLU A 132 -12.61 -15.53 6.08
N SER A 133 -12.16 -16.13 7.19
CA SER A 133 -12.12 -17.60 7.38
C SER A 133 -13.51 -18.20 7.56
#